data_AF-A0A1A0DNF3-F1
#
_entry.id   AF-A0A1A0DNF3-F1
#
_cell.length_a   1.000
_cell.length_b   1.000
_cell.length_c   1.000
_cell.angle_alpha   90.00
_cell.angle_beta   90.00
_cell.angle_gamma   90.00
#
_symmetry.space_group_name_H-M   'P 1'
#
loop_
_entity.id
_entity.type
_entity.pdbx_description
1 polymer ?
#
loop_
_entity_poly.entity_id
_entity_poly.type
_entity_poly.pdbx_seq_one_letter_code
_entity_poly.pdbx_strand_id
1 'polypeptide(L)'
;MSLNIHVGWFSHVGSENGTLTYFRKKDGGIYTNRGCFDGTLDEFESAVKERHGDNQSGKEYALLIEFIRLRTSSWQAYEQEAA
;
A
#
# COMPACT_ATOMS: atom_id res chain seq x y z
N MET A 1 21.77 6.04 -9.99
CA MET A 1 20.50 5.30 -9.85
C MET A 1 19.34 6.28 -9.71
N SER A 2 18.51 6.45 -10.74
CA SER A 2 17.24 7.14 -10.58
C SER A 2 16.24 6.13 -10.01
N LEU A 3 15.86 6.28 -8.74
CA LEU A 3 14.73 5.55 -8.19
C LEU A 3 13.48 6.20 -8.79
N ASN A 4 12.78 5.51 -9.69
CA ASN A 4 11.41 5.88 -10.00
C ASN A 4 10.60 5.69 -8.71
N ILE A 5 10.36 6.78 -7.99
CA ILE A 5 9.58 6.78 -6.76
C ILE A 5 8.15 6.45 -7.16
N HIS A 6 7.71 5.24 -6.83
CA HIS A 6 6.32 4.86 -6.98
C HIS A 6 5.62 5.08 -5.64
N VAL A 7 4.82 6.15 -5.58
CA VAL A 7 3.94 6.49 -4.46
C VAL A 7 2.52 6.68 -4.99
N GLY A 8 1.54 6.30 -4.20
CA GLY A 8 0.14 6.61 -4.44
C GLY A 8 -0.63 6.72 -3.14
N TRP A 9 -1.82 7.31 -3.19
CA TRP A 9 -2.68 7.44 -2.03
C TRP A 9 -4.16 7.39 -2.39
N PHE A 10 -4.97 7.02 -1.39
CA PHE A 10 -6.42 7.10 -1.40
C PHE A 10 -6.85 7.98 -0.24
N SER A 11 -7.64 9.01 -0.51
CA SER A 11 -8.24 9.88 0.50
C SER A 11 -9.66 9.44 0.84
N HIS A 12 -10.18 9.90 1.98
CA HIS A 12 -11.54 9.60 2.44
C HIS A 12 -11.78 8.09 2.65
N VAL A 13 -10.83 7.43 3.30
CA VAL A 13 -10.91 5.98 3.57
C VAL A 13 -11.02 5.67 5.07
N GLY A 14 -11.79 4.62 5.39
CA GLY A 14 -12.06 4.18 6.75
C GLY A 14 -12.89 5.16 7.56
N SER A 15 -13.14 4.81 8.83
CA SER A 15 -14.08 5.52 9.71
C SER A 15 -13.73 6.98 10.01
N GLU A 16 -12.47 7.38 9.84
CA GLU A 16 -12.01 8.76 10.11
C GLU A 16 -11.79 9.56 8.81
N ASN A 17 -12.24 9.06 7.65
CA ASN A 17 -12.01 9.68 6.34
C ASN A 17 -10.53 10.01 6.10
N GLY A 18 -9.65 9.09 6.50
CA GLY A 18 -8.20 9.29 6.49
C GLY A 18 -7.59 9.17 5.09
N THR A 19 -6.25 9.18 5.04
CA THR A 19 -5.47 8.91 3.83
C THR A 19 -4.66 7.63 4.00
N LEU A 20 -4.85 6.67 3.10
CA LEU A 20 -3.98 5.51 2.95
C LEU A 20 -2.93 5.86 1.90
N THR A 21 -1.67 5.89 2.30
CA THR A 21 -0.53 6.09 1.39
C THR A 21 0.19 4.76 1.19
N TYR A 22 0.62 4.46 -0.04
CA TYR A 22 1.48 3.32 -0.33
C TYR A 22 2.68 3.77 -1.17
N PHE A 23 3.83 3.13 -0.97
CA PHE A 23 5.05 3.45 -1.73
C PHE A 23 6.03 2.27 -1.81
N ARG A 24 6.91 2.32 -2.80
CA ARG A 24 7.99 1.36 -3.00
C ARG A 24 9.16 1.64 -2.06
N LYS A 25 9.57 0.64 -1.27
CA LYS A 25 10.83 0.67 -0.52
C LYS A 25 12.02 0.30 -1.41
N LYS A 26 13.23 0.63 -0.94
CA LYS A 26 14.49 0.35 -1.66
C LYS A 26 14.70 -1.15 -1.94
N ASP A 27 14.16 -2.01 -1.07
CA ASP A 27 14.18 -3.47 -1.20
C ASP A 27 13.15 -4.01 -2.23
N GLY A 28 12.35 -3.14 -2.84
CA GLY A 28 11.29 -3.49 -3.78
C GLY A 28 9.95 -3.83 -3.13
N GLY A 29 9.89 -3.89 -1.79
CA GLY A 29 8.66 -4.14 -1.04
C GLY A 29 7.69 -2.95 -1.08
N ILE A 30 6.40 -3.26 -0.85
CA ILE A 30 5.34 -2.25 -0.74
C ILE A 30 5.17 -1.89 0.72
N TYR A 31 5.27 -0.60 1.01
CA TYR A 31 5.01 -0.06 2.33
C TYR A 31 3.77 0.81 2.30
N THR A 32 3.10 0.89 3.44
CA THR A 32 1.83 1.60 3.62
C THR A 32 1.84 2.39 4.91
N ASN A 33 1.19 3.55 4.87
CA ASN A 33 0.93 4.38 6.03
C ASN A 33 -0.55 4.76 6.04
N ARG A 34 -1.21 4.56 7.18
CA ARG A 34 -2.57 5.02 7.45
C ARG A 34 -2.64 5.51 8.89
N GLY A 35 -2.50 6.81 9.10
CA GLY A 35 -2.64 7.42 10.43
C GLY A 35 -1.65 6.80 11.43
N CYS A 36 -2.16 6.08 12.43
CA CYS A 36 -1.33 5.37 13.40
C CYS A 36 -0.72 4.05 12.88
N PHE A 37 -1.14 3.57 11.71
CA PHE A 37 -0.56 2.38 11.08
C PHE A 37 0.62 2.77 10.18
N ASP A 38 1.73 2.06 10.33
CA ASP A 38 2.94 2.18 9.50
C ASP A 38 3.55 0.78 9.34
N GLY A 39 3.59 0.27 8.12
CA GLY A 39 3.99 -1.12 7.87
C GLY A 39 3.89 -1.57 6.41
N THR A 40 4.27 -2.80 6.12
CA THR A 40 4.10 -3.42 4.80
C THR A 40 2.62 -3.60 4.43
N LEU A 41 2.34 -3.79 3.14
CA LEU A 41 0.97 -4.05 2.67
C LEU A 41 0.37 -5.32 3.31
N ASP A 42 1.18 -6.35 3.56
CA ASP A 42 0.74 -7.61 4.17
C ASP A 42 0.44 -7.45 5.67
N GLU A 43 1.24 -6.66 6.38
CA GLU A 43 0.96 -6.27 7.78
C GLU A 43 -0.32 -5.42 7.85
N PHE A 44 -0.53 -4.53 6.88
CA PHE A 44 -1.75 -3.71 6.81
C PHE A 44 -2.99 -4.58 6.58
N GLU A 45 -2.92 -5.53 5.65
CA GLU A 45 -4.01 -6.48 5.41
C GLU A 45 -4.37 -7.28 6.67
N SER A 46 -3.36 -7.73 7.40
CA SER A 46 -3.54 -8.46 8.66
C SER A 46 -4.21 -7.59 9.73
N ALA A 47 -3.75 -6.34 9.89
CA ALA A 47 -4.32 -5.38 10.83
C ALA A 47 -5.77 -4.99 10.48
N VAL A 48 -6.09 -4.83 9.19
CA VAL A 48 -7.45 -4.57 8.70
C VAL A 48 -8.37 -5.75 9.05
N LYS A 49 -7.94 -6.99 8.77
CA LYS A 49 -8.71 -8.20 9.08
C LYS A 49 -8.99 -8.33 10.58
N GLU A 50 -7.98 -8.10 11.41
CA GLU A 50 -8.11 -8.16 12.87
C GLU A 50 -9.07 -7.08 13.41
N ARG A 51 -8.94 -5.83 12.95
CA ARG A 51 -9.64 -4.69 13.54
C ARG A 51 -11.06 -4.48 12.99
N HIS A 52 -11.27 -4.77 11.71
CA HIS A 52 -12.50 -4.43 11.01
C HIS A 52 -13.29 -5.65 10.51
N GLY A 53 -12.63 -6.81 10.36
CA GLY A 53 -13.26 -8.01 9.82
C GLY A 53 -14.00 -7.70 8.53
N ASP A 54 -15.27 -8.09 8.47
CA ASP A 54 -16.10 -8.03 7.25
C ASP A 54 -17.10 -6.85 7.20
N ASN A 55 -16.84 -5.80 8.00
CA ASN A 55 -17.62 -4.56 7.95
C ASN A 55 -17.31 -3.73 6.69
N GLN A 56 -18.04 -2.62 6.49
CA GLN A 56 -17.86 -1.77 5.30
C GLN A 56 -16.40 -1.31 5.12
N SER A 57 -15.77 -0.76 6.16
CA SER A 57 -14.38 -0.30 6.06
C SER A 57 -13.40 -1.45 5.79
N GLY A 58 -13.61 -2.63 6.38
CA GLY A 58 -12.83 -3.83 6.10
C GLY A 58 -12.89 -4.23 4.63
N LYS A 59 -14.08 -4.21 4.03
CA LYS A 59 -14.32 -4.50 2.61
C LYS A 59 -13.70 -3.46 1.68
N GLU A 60 -13.86 -2.18 2.00
CA GLU A 60 -13.22 -1.09 1.26
C GLU A 60 -11.70 -1.25 1.25
N TYR A 61 -11.09 -1.49 2.42
CA TYR A 61 -9.64 -1.71 2.51
C TYR A 61 -9.20 -2.97 1.76
N ALA A 62 -9.97 -4.06 1.77
CA ALA A 62 -9.65 -5.26 0.99
C ALA A 62 -9.56 -4.94 -0.52
N LEU A 63 -10.52 -4.18 -1.06
CA LEU A 63 -10.50 -3.74 -2.46
C LEU A 63 -9.30 -2.83 -2.77
N LEU A 64 -8.97 -1.92 -1.85
CA LEU A 64 -7.80 -1.06 -2.01
C LEU A 64 -6.49 -1.86 -1.99
N ILE A 65 -6.38 -2.86 -1.11
CA ILE A 65 -5.22 -3.75 -1.05
C ILE A 65 -5.07 -4.52 -2.36
N GLU A 66 -6.14 -5.10 -2.89
CA GLU A 66 -6.13 -5.78 -4.19
C GLU A 66 -5.70 -4.83 -5.32
N PHE A 67 -6.27 -3.62 -5.37
CA PHE A 67 -5.87 -2.62 -6.35
C PHE A 67 -4.40 -2.26 -6.23
N ILE A 68 -3.88 -2.05 -5.01
CA ILE A 68 -2.47 -1.75 -4.78
C ILE A 68 -1.62 -2.88 -5.33
N ARG A 69 -1.89 -4.15 -4.97
CA ARG A 69 -1.15 -5.31 -5.50
C ARG A 69 -1.15 -5.34 -7.03
N LEU A 70 -2.31 -5.10 -7.66
CA LEU A 70 -2.43 -5.03 -9.11
C LEU A 70 -1.58 -3.90 -9.68
N ARG A 71 -1.69 -2.68 -9.12
CA ARG A 71 -0.93 -1.50 -9.57
C ARG A 71 0.58 -1.72 -9.47
N THR A 72 1.02 -2.30 -8.37
CA THR A 72 2.44 -2.55 -8.08
C THR A 72 3.00 -3.77 -8.80
N SER A 73 2.17 -4.65 -9.35
CA SER A 73 2.63 -5.81 -10.14
C SER A 73 3.47 -5.41 -11.37
N SER A 74 3.29 -4.19 -11.85
CA SER A 74 4.05 -3.61 -12.97
C SER A 74 5.41 -3.02 -12.56
N TRP A 75 5.75 -2.99 -11.26
CA TRP A 75 7.00 -2.40 -10.79
C TRP A 75 8.17 -3.30 -11.17
N GLN A 76 8.93 -2.89 -12.18
CA GLN A 76 10.18 -3.56 -12.56
C GLN A 76 11.31 -3.20 -11.59
N ALA A 77 12.23 -4.13 -11.32
CA ALA A 77 13.56 -3.78 -10.82
C ALA A 77 14.25 -2.96 -11.92
N TYR A 78 14.68 -1.74 -11.62
CA TYR A 78 15.46 -0.98 -12.59
C TYR A 78 16.82 -1.66 -12.71
N GLU A 79 17.04 -2.39 -13.81
CA GLU A 79 18.36 -2.83 -14.20
C GLU A 79 19.18 -1.58 -14.54
N GLN A 80 20.26 -1.36 -13.80
CA GLN A 80 21.22 -0.33 -14.18
C GLN A 80 21.82 -0.74 -15.52
N GLU A 81 21.72 0.13 -16.53
CA GLU A 81 22.66 0.09 -17.65
C GLU A 81 24.07 0.12 -17.04
N ALA A 82 24.84 -0.93 -17.34
CA ALA A 82 26.25 -1.00 -17.02
C ALA A 82 26.95 0.19 -17.69
N ALA A 83 27.34 1.17 -16.88
CA ALA A 83 28.22 2.27 -17.27
C ALA A 83 29.67 1.79 -17.31
#